data_AF-A0A7Z0S5C1-F1
#
_entry.id   AF-A0A7Z0S5C1-F1
#
_cell.length_a   1.000
_cell.length_b   1.000
_cell.length_c   1.000
_cell.angle_alpha   90.00
_cell.angle_beta   90.00
_cell.angle_gamma   90.00
#
_symmetry.space_group_name_H-M   'P 1'
#
loop_
_entity.id
_entity.type
_entity.pdbx_description
1 polymer ?
#
loop_
_entity_poly.entity_id
_entity_poly.type
_entity_poly.pdbx_seq_one_letter_code
_entity_poly.pdbx_strand_id
1 'polypeptide(L)'
;MPALSIYKYDKSNPNYVDDWTAISDIGDSFYGKVLTLEDYLEVENRYVQTIEKILQLFNVDSLEVRELEKAFSFHSQKKENRLNQKQGHLFQQLDNGLLLTREAISELVRFNLRETVWCRLYSPNLQVHFGYDYYMYVQSMDEEKLEQCKQIIREMNLYYQEFLISPHQMEEEDITPHTYTWGDGQTNPPGDYHHDLRISKDNPQNRTYTEWSNFDEIENGLDWEEYQAMEQKYLQLVLDFLEFFQVNELVINGISLHKIQEIGVPEHYFSPKEIVLFQQLQEYDENVEDWTVEGLIVQKKDFSTLFRLMFKGIFTNWITNGSTTIQFDSSYRLYLSFYGHKKEIQDLVEKHGLYWQERQPPYKEVVGFR
;
A
#
# COMPACT_ATOMS: atom_id res chain seq x y z
N MET A 1 -13.20 -15.91 19.27
CA MET A 1 -14.60 -15.51 19.13
C MET A 1 -15.33 -16.52 18.24
N PRO A 2 -16.63 -16.72 18.44
CA PRO A 2 -17.48 -17.41 17.48
C PRO A 2 -17.37 -16.77 16.09
N ALA A 3 -17.50 -17.59 15.05
CA ALA A 3 -17.37 -17.13 13.67
C ALA A 3 -18.29 -17.87 12.70
N LEU A 4 -18.63 -17.16 11.63
CA LEU A 4 -19.23 -17.71 10.43
C LEU A 4 -18.24 -17.57 9.28
N SER A 5 -17.87 -18.67 8.63
CA SER A 5 -17.32 -18.57 7.28
C SER A 5 -18.49 -18.46 6.29
N ILE A 6 -18.35 -17.61 5.29
CA ILE A 6 -19.32 -17.29 4.25
C ILE A 6 -18.66 -17.64 2.92
N TYR A 7 -19.32 -18.44 2.10
CA TYR A 7 -18.76 -18.95 0.85
C TYR A 7 -19.85 -19.17 -0.22
N LYS A 8 -19.45 -19.23 -1.51
CA LYS A 8 -20.37 -19.39 -2.64
C LYS A 8 -20.79 -20.83 -2.93
N TYR A 9 -20.05 -21.81 -2.41
CA TYR A 9 -20.19 -23.23 -2.79
C TYR A 9 -21.41 -23.91 -2.17
N ASP A 10 -22.27 -24.46 -3.01
CA ASP A 10 -23.29 -25.41 -2.58
C ASP A 10 -22.67 -26.80 -2.34
N LYS A 11 -22.21 -27.06 -1.13
CA LYS A 11 -21.62 -28.37 -0.77
C LYS A 11 -22.61 -29.53 -0.85
N SER A 12 -23.92 -29.28 -1.03
CA SER A 12 -24.89 -30.34 -1.29
C SER A 12 -24.90 -30.79 -2.76
N ASN A 13 -24.38 -29.96 -3.67
CA ASN A 13 -24.17 -30.34 -5.07
C ASN A 13 -22.97 -31.29 -5.15
N PRO A 14 -23.13 -32.54 -5.66
CA PRO A 14 -22.03 -33.50 -5.73
C PRO A 14 -20.87 -33.05 -6.62
N ASN A 15 -21.10 -32.08 -7.51
CA ASN A 15 -20.09 -31.53 -8.40
C ASN A 15 -19.48 -30.22 -7.87
N TYR A 16 -19.71 -29.83 -6.61
CA TYR A 16 -19.26 -28.53 -6.06
C TYR A 16 -17.74 -28.26 -6.19
N VAL A 17 -16.97 -29.33 -6.39
CA VAL A 17 -15.51 -29.31 -6.56
C VAL A 17 -15.06 -28.86 -7.96
N ASP A 18 -15.95 -28.86 -8.95
CA ASP A 18 -15.71 -28.35 -10.31
C ASP A 18 -16.24 -26.91 -10.43
N ASP A 19 -15.75 -26.02 -9.56
CA ASP A 19 -16.16 -24.63 -9.49
C ASP A 19 -14.92 -23.71 -9.50
N TRP A 20 -15.08 -22.48 -9.96
CA TRP A 20 -14.00 -21.51 -10.05
C TRP A 20 -13.63 -20.98 -8.67
N THR A 21 -12.37 -20.59 -8.50
CA THR A 21 -11.81 -20.16 -7.20
C THR A 21 -11.04 -18.84 -7.28
N ALA A 22 -10.79 -18.32 -8.48
CA ALA A 22 -10.09 -17.06 -8.69
C ALA A 22 -10.75 -16.18 -9.78
N ILE A 23 -10.42 -14.89 -9.80
CA ILE A 23 -10.82 -13.99 -10.90
C ILE A 23 -10.14 -14.35 -12.23
N SER A 24 -8.94 -14.94 -12.17
CA SER A 24 -8.20 -15.39 -13.35
C SER A 24 -8.92 -16.50 -14.13
N ASP A 25 -9.89 -17.18 -13.51
CA ASP A 25 -10.63 -18.29 -14.11
C ASP A 25 -11.71 -17.80 -15.11
N ILE A 26 -11.93 -16.48 -15.27
CA ILE A 26 -12.90 -15.95 -16.23
C ILE A 26 -12.47 -16.37 -17.65
N GLY A 27 -13.37 -17.06 -18.34
CA GLY A 27 -13.11 -17.68 -19.65
C GLY A 27 -12.92 -19.19 -19.60
N ASP A 28 -12.64 -19.76 -18.42
CA ASP A 28 -12.57 -21.21 -18.23
C ASP A 28 -13.96 -21.83 -18.04
N SER A 29 -14.06 -23.15 -18.17
CA SER A 29 -15.33 -23.88 -18.12
C SER A 29 -15.46 -24.69 -16.83
N PHE A 30 -16.57 -24.46 -16.12
CA PHE A 30 -16.95 -25.14 -14.88
C PHE A 30 -18.40 -25.62 -15.01
N TYR A 31 -18.72 -26.84 -14.60
CA TYR A 31 -20.06 -27.45 -14.84
C TYR A 31 -20.49 -27.43 -16.31
N GLY A 32 -19.53 -27.46 -17.25
CA GLY A 32 -19.80 -27.33 -18.68
C GLY A 32 -20.31 -25.95 -19.12
N LYS A 33 -20.21 -24.92 -18.27
CA LYS A 33 -20.49 -23.52 -18.60
C LYS A 33 -19.20 -22.71 -18.50
N VAL A 34 -18.96 -21.83 -19.46
CA VAL A 34 -17.87 -20.86 -19.40
C VAL A 34 -18.19 -19.81 -18.34
N LEU A 35 -17.25 -19.55 -17.42
CA LEU A 35 -17.33 -18.46 -16.46
C LEU A 35 -17.20 -17.14 -17.20
N THR A 36 -18.27 -16.34 -17.21
CA THR A 36 -18.25 -15.00 -17.77
C THR A 36 -17.93 -13.94 -16.71
N LEU A 37 -17.51 -12.75 -17.14
CA LEU A 37 -17.37 -11.60 -16.24
C LEU A 37 -18.69 -11.26 -15.53
N GLU A 38 -19.83 -11.45 -16.21
CA GLU A 38 -21.15 -11.19 -15.61
C GLU A 38 -21.46 -12.17 -14.49
N ASP A 39 -21.19 -13.47 -14.70
CA ASP A 39 -21.31 -14.51 -13.67
C ASP A 39 -20.41 -14.19 -12.45
N TYR A 40 -19.16 -13.79 -12.70
CA TYR A 40 -18.23 -13.36 -11.64
C TYR A 40 -18.79 -12.17 -10.84
N LEU A 41 -19.22 -11.11 -11.54
CA LEU A 41 -19.70 -9.88 -10.91
C LEU A 41 -21.00 -10.11 -10.13
N GLU A 42 -21.86 -11.04 -10.57
CA GLU A 42 -23.02 -11.45 -9.79
C GLU A 42 -22.59 -12.00 -8.43
N VAL A 43 -21.59 -12.88 -8.38
CA VAL A 43 -21.09 -13.43 -7.13
C VAL A 43 -20.40 -12.38 -6.27
N GLU A 44 -19.50 -11.56 -6.84
CA GLU A 44 -18.87 -10.46 -6.12
C GLU A 44 -19.92 -9.55 -5.44
N ASN A 45 -20.98 -9.20 -6.16
CA ASN A 45 -22.05 -8.36 -5.63
C ASN A 45 -22.82 -9.01 -4.48
N ARG A 46 -22.98 -10.35 -4.47
CA ARG A 46 -23.59 -11.06 -3.33
C ARG A 46 -22.77 -10.88 -2.05
N TYR A 47 -21.45 -11.02 -2.11
CA TYR A 47 -20.57 -10.78 -0.95
C TYR A 47 -20.63 -9.35 -0.46
N VAL A 48 -20.63 -8.39 -1.38
CA VAL A 48 -20.72 -6.97 -1.05
C VAL A 48 -22.04 -6.64 -0.35
N GLN A 49 -23.16 -7.11 -0.89
CA GLN A 49 -24.46 -6.89 -0.27
C GLN A 49 -24.58 -7.60 1.08
N THR A 50 -23.96 -8.79 1.22
CA THR A 50 -23.87 -9.49 2.50
C THR A 50 -23.14 -8.64 3.53
N ILE A 51 -21.95 -8.13 3.22
CA ILE A 51 -21.19 -7.33 4.21
C ILE A 51 -21.91 -6.02 4.54
N GLU A 52 -22.53 -5.34 3.58
CA GLU A 52 -23.30 -4.11 3.82
C GLU A 52 -24.44 -4.35 4.82
N LYS A 53 -25.20 -5.44 4.65
CA LYS A 53 -26.27 -5.82 5.57
C LYS A 53 -25.74 -6.21 6.95
N ILE A 54 -24.59 -6.89 7.03
CA ILE A 54 -23.95 -7.24 8.30
C ILE A 54 -23.48 -5.96 9.02
N LEU A 55 -22.82 -5.02 8.34
CA LEU A 55 -22.41 -3.75 8.93
C LEU A 55 -23.60 -2.96 9.49
N GLN A 56 -24.73 -2.96 8.78
CA GLN A 56 -25.99 -2.36 9.24
C GLN A 56 -26.54 -3.07 10.48
N LEU A 57 -26.63 -4.40 10.47
CA LEU A 57 -27.09 -5.20 11.62
C LEU A 57 -26.24 -4.96 12.87
N PHE A 58 -24.93 -4.80 12.70
CA PHE A 58 -24.00 -4.55 13.78
C PHE A 58 -23.96 -3.08 14.24
N ASN A 59 -24.62 -2.16 13.53
CA ASN A 59 -24.50 -0.71 13.71
C ASN A 59 -23.04 -0.24 13.69
N VAL A 60 -22.25 -0.80 12.76
CA VAL A 60 -20.84 -0.44 12.57
C VAL A 60 -20.73 0.53 11.41
N ASP A 61 -20.24 1.73 11.67
CA ASP A 61 -20.08 2.78 10.65
C ASP A 61 -18.68 2.80 10.02
N SER A 62 -17.70 2.22 10.71
CA SER A 62 -16.35 2.04 10.18
C SER A 62 -15.65 0.81 10.75
N LEU A 63 -14.75 0.24 9.96
CA LEU A 63 -13.82 -0.82 10.36
C LEU A 63 -12.38 -0.36 10.10
N GLU A 64 -11.47 -0.75 10.99
CA GLU A 64 -10.04 -0.51 10.86
C GLU A 64 -9.42 -1.58 9.95
N VAL A 65 -8.57 -1.17 9.00
CA VAL A 65 -7.77 -2.09 8.21
C VAL A 65 -6.59 -2.58 9.03
N ARG A 66 -6.36 -3.90 9.08
CA ARG A 66 -5.22 -4.55 9.71
C ARG A 66 -4.63 -5.62 8.81
N GLU A 67 -3.36 -5.95 9.01
CA GLU A 67 -2.63 -6.97 8.24
C GLU A 67 -2.79 -6.76 6.71
N LEU A 68 -2.72 -5.51 6.24
CA LEU A 68 -2.85 -5.19 4.83
C LEU A 68 -1.64 -5.69 4.03
N GLU A 69 -1.93 -6.52 3.04
CA GLU A 69 -1.03 -6.89 1.96
C GLU A 69 -1.62 -6.39 0.64
N LYS A 70 -0.79 -5.79 -0.22
CA LYS A 70 -1.21 -5.35 -1.56
C LYS A 70 -0.66 -6.34 -2.58
N ALA A 71 -1.51 -7.27 -3.02
CA ALA A 71 -1.15 -8.25 -4.04
C ALA A 71 -1.07 -7.56 -5.41
N PHE A 72 0.09 -7.71 -6.05
CA PHE A 72 0.55 -7.08 -7.28
C PHE A 72 0.81 -5.56 -7.18
N SER A 73 2.05 -5.16 -7.49
CA SER A 73 2.45 -3.75 -7.60
C SER A 73 1.52 -3.02 -8.58
N PHE A 74 1.22 -1.75 -8.30
CA PHE A 74 0.31 -0.89 -9.06
C PHE A 74 0.56 -0.89 -10.60
N HIS A 75 1.75 -1.32 -11.05
CA HIS A 75 2.12 -1.44 -12.46
C HIS A 75 1.41 -2.60 -13.19
N SER A 76 1.06 -3.68 -12.48
CA SER A 76 0.25 -4.80 -13.00
C SER A 76 -1.21 -4.42 -13.28
N GLN A 77 -1.77 -3.48 -12.49
CA GLN A 77 -3.19 -3.10 -12.55
C GLN A 77 -3.54 -2.43 -13.88
N LYS A 78 -2.58 -1.74 -14.51
CA LYS A 78 -2.74 -1.17 -15.86
C LYS A 78 -2.80 -2.23 -16.96
N LYS A 79 -2.23 -3.42 -16.77
CA LYS A 79 -2.28 -4.50 -17.77
C LYS A 79 -3.63 -5.22 -17.78
N GLU A 80 -4.37 -5.22 -16.66
CA GLU A 80 -5.56 -6.07 -16.51
C GLU A 80 -6.90 -5.34 -16.24
N ASN A 81 -6.96 -4.00 -16.20
CA ASN A 81 -8.21 -3.23 -15.98
C ASN A 81 -9.03 -3.67 -14.75
N ARG A 82 -8.40 -4.25 -13.71
CA ARG A 82 -9.12 -4.79 -12.54
C ARG A 82 -9.78 -3.71 -11.67
N LEU A 83 -9.24 -2.49 -11.66
CA LEU A 83 -9.74 -1.37 -10.87
C LEU A 83 -10.10 -0.18 -11.77
N ASN A 84 -11.23 0.46 -11.49
CA ASN A 84 -11.54 1.76 -12.08
C ASN A 84 -10.74 2.90 -11.41
N GLN A 85 -10.80 4.12 -11.96
CA GLN A 85 -10.02 5.25 -11.46
C GLN A 85 -10.29 5.57 -9.97
N LYS A 86 -11.54 5.50 -9.52
CA LYS A 86 -11.89 5.77 -8.10
C LYS A 86 -11.36 4.66 -7.19
N GLN A 87 -11.50 3.41 -7.62
CA GLN A 87 -10.95 2.26 -6.93
C GLN A 87 -9.42 2.34 -6.83
N GLY A 88 -8.73 2.78 -7.89
CA GLY A 88 -7.29 3.00 -7.88
C GLY A 88 -6.85 4.06 -6.86
N HIS A 89 -7.64 5.13 -6.68
CA HIS A 89 -7.37 6.13 -5.64
C HIS A 89 -7.54 5.55 -4.24
N LEU A 90 -8.64 4.84 -3.95
CA LEU A 90 -8.83 4.17 -2.66
C LEU A 90 -7.69 3.18 -2.38
N PHE A 91 -7.33 2.34 -3.35
CA PHE A 91 -6.24 1.37 -3.24
C PHE A 91 -4.90 2.03 -2.84
N GLN A 92 -4.58 3.19 -3.41
CA GLN A 92 -3.39 3.96 -3.06
C GLN A 92 -3.43 4.46 -1.61
N GLN A 93 -4.61 4.80 -1.09
CA GLN A 93 -4.80 5.29 0.27
C GLN A 93 -4.87 4.19 1.34
N LEU A 94 -5.17 2.94 0.96
CA LEU A 94 -5.26 1.84 1.92
C LEU A 94 -3.95 1.65 2.68
N ASP A 95 -4.05 1.59 4.00
CA ASP A 95 -2.95 1.28 4.88
C ASP A 95 -3.45 0.68 6.20
N ASN A 96 -2.57 0.04 6.96
CA ASN A 96 -2.87 -0.45 8.29
C ASN A 96 -3.26 0.70 9.23
N GLY A 97 -4.25 0.46 10.09
CA GLY A 97 -4.82 1.45 11.01
C GLY A 97 -5.83 2.41 10.38
N LEU A 98 -6.08 2.33 9.07
CA LEU A 98 -7.06 3.20 8.40
C LEU A 98 -8.50 2.79 8.76
N LEU A 99 -9.32 3.76 9.15
CA LEU A 99 -10.76 3.56 9.36
C LEU A 99 -11.53 3.79 8.05
N LEU A 100 -12.17 2.74 7.56
CA LEU A 100 -12.94 2.77 6.31
C LEU A 100 -14.43 2.95 6.58
N THR A 101 -15.07 3.80 5.78
CA THR A 101 -16.54 3.88 5.69
C THR A 101 -17.17 2.56 5.22
N ARG A 102 -18.48 2.41 5.39
CA ARG A 102 -19.24 1.31 4.78
C ARG A 102 -19.01 1.23 3.27
N GLU A 103 -19.05 2.36 2.57
CA GLU A 103 -18.83 2.42 1.13
C GLU A 103 -17.41 1.96 0.76
N ALA A 104 -16.39 2.39 1.51
CA ALA A 104 -15.01 1.96 1.27
C ALA A 104 -14.79 0.48 1.65
N ILE A 105 -15.49 -0.05 2.66
CA ILE A 105 -15.47 -1.48 2.99
C ILE A 105 -16.05 -2.31 1.85
N SER A 106 -17.15 -1.87 1.23
CA SER A 106 -17.74 -2.54 0.06
C SER A 106 -16.73 -2.64 -1.09
N GLU A 107 -15.93 -1.62 -1.32
CA GLU A 107 -14.85 -1.65 -2.32
C GLU A 107 -13.68 -2.55 -1.89
N LEU A 108 -13.31 -2.53 -0.62
CA LEU A 108 -12.25 -3.40 -0.10
C LEU A 108 -12.60 -4.89 -0.21
N VAL A 109 -13.88 -5.25 -0.03
CA VAL A 109 -14.37 -6.62 -0.28
C VAL A 109 -14.12 -7.01 -1.73
N ARG A 110 -14.41 -6.13 -2.69
CA ARG A 110 -14.08 -6.37 -4.11
C ARG A 110 -12.59 -6.54 -4.30
N PHE A 111 -11.78 -5.70 -3.66
CA PHE A 111 -10.33 -5.79 -3.80
C PHE A 111 -9.79 -7.14 -3.32
N ASN A 112 -10.32 -7.68 -2.22
CA ASN A 112 -9.98 -9.02 -1.73
C ASN A 112 -10.43 -10.11 -2.70
N LEU A 113 -11.68 -10.08 -3.18
CA LEU A 113 -12.20 -11.07 -4.12
C LEU A 113 -11.51 -11.05 -5.49
N ARG A 114 -10.94 -9.90 -5.87
CA ARG A 114 -10.12 -9.73 -7.09
C ARG A 114 -8.63 -10.01 -6.86
N GLU A 115 -8.26 -10.47 -5.67
CA GLU A 115 -6.88 -10.80 -5.29
C GLU A 115 -5.92 -9.62 -5.49
N THR A 116 -6.41 -8.40 -5.27
CA THR A 116 -5.62 -7.17 -5.37
C THR A 116 -5.08 -6.71 -4.02
N VAL A 117 -5.75 -7.11 -2.93
CA VAL A 117 -5.28 -6.93 -1.56
C VAL A 117 -5.67 -8.15 -0.75
N TRP A 118 -5.00 -8.34 0.37
CA TRP A 118 -5.47 -9.15 1.47
C TRP A 118 -5.42 -8.31 2.74
N CYS A 119 -6.43 -8.41 3.60
CA CYS A 119 -6.44 -7.69 4.87
C CYS A 119 -7.47 -8.26 5.84
N ARG A 120 -7.40 -7.79 7.08
CA ARG A 120 -8.46 -7.91 8.08
C ARG A 120 -9.14 -6.56 8.27
N LEU A 121 -10.43 -6.62 8.58
CA LEU A 121 -11.23 -5.47 8.98
C LEU A 121 -11.67 -5.64 10.42
N TYR A 122 -11.38 -4.66 11.25
CA TYR A 122 -11.48 -4.78 12.69
C TYR A 122 -12.36 -3.71 13.31
N SER A 123 -13.21 -4.15 14.24
CA SER A 123 -13.74 -3.36 15.34
C SER A 123 -13.88 -4.26 16.56
N PRO A 124 -14.01 -3.70 17.79
CA PRO A 124 -14.22 -4.50 18.98
C PRO A 124 -15.45 -5.44 18.92
N ASN A 125 -16.48 -5.06 18.15
CA ASN A 125 -17.75 -5.79 18.06
C ASN A 125 -17.87 -6.69 16.83
N LEU A 126 -17.03 -6.48 15.81
CA LEU A 126 -17.15 -7.16 14.52
C LEU A 126 -15.77 -7.22 13.87
N GLN A 127 -15.32 -8.42 13.53
CA GLN A 127 -14.11 -8.64 12.75
C GLN A 127 -14.46 -9.37 11.46
N VAL A 128 -13.84 -8.96 10.37
CA VAL A 128 -13.99 -9.58 9.05
C VAL A 128 -12.61 -9.94 8.51
N HIS A 129 -12.50 -11.14 7.97
CA HIS A 129 -11.25 -11.68 7.41
C HIS A 129 -11.55 -12.42 6.11
N PHE A 130 -10.60 -12.39 5.18
CA PHE A 130 -10.72 -13.06 3.89
C PHE A 130 -9.72 -14.22 3.83
N GLY A 131 -10.22 -15.43 3.59
CA GLY A 131 -9.41 -16.59 3.27
C GLY A 131 -9.32 -16.81 1.76
N TYR A 132 -8.69 -17.90 1.37
CA TYR A 132 -8.62 -18.36 -0.02
C TYR A 132 -10.01 -18.77 -0.55
N ASP A 133 -10.10 -18.95 -1.87
CA ASP A 133 -11.22 -19.59 -2.55
C ASP A 133 -12.59 -19.00 -2.15
N TYR A 134 -12.73 -17.67 -2.10
CA TYR A 134 -13.99 -17.00 -1.78
C TYR A 134 -14.53 -17.26 -0.36
N TYR A 135 -13.69 -17.67 0.60
CA TYR A 135 -14.12 -17.75 1.99
C TYR A 135 -13.97 -16.39 2.69
N MET A 136 -15.07 -15.82 3.18
CA MET A 136 -15.08 -14.62 4.03
C MET A 136 -15.52 -15.00 5.43
N TYR A 137 -14.83 -14.53 6.46
CA TYR A 137 -15.12 -14.87 7.85
C TYR A 137 -15.64 -13.65 8.59
N VAL A 138 -16.77 -13.81 9.28
CA VAL A 138 -17.36 -12.79 10.16
C VAL A 138 -17.32 -13.31 11.58
N GLN A 139 -16.70 -12.56 12.48
CA GLN A 139 -16.48 -12.95 13.87
C GLN A 139 -17.05 -11.90 14.82
N SER A 140 -17.72 -12.36 15.87
CA SER A 140 -18.32 -11.51 16.90
C SER A 140 -18.60 -12.31 18.17
N MET A 141 -18.61 -11.64 19.32
CA MET A 141 -19.09 -12.20 20.60
C MET A 141 -20.62 -12.10 20.77
N ASP A 142 -21.31 -11.35 19.89
CA ASP A 142 -22.76 -11.24 19.84
C ASP A 142 -23.35 -12.40 19.03
N GLU A 143 -23.67 -13.49 19.72
CA GLU A 143 -24.22 -14.72 19.12
C GLU A 143 -25.60 -14.50 18.48
N GLU A 144 -26.42 -13.60 19.03
CA GLU A 144 -27.76 -13.30 18.47
C GLU A 144 -27.64 -12.63 17.10
N LYS A 145 -26.72 -11.66 16.95
CA LYS A 145 -26.45 -11.06 15.64
C LYS A 145 -25.81 -12.04 14.68
N LEU A 146 -24.94 -12.94 15.14
CA LEU A 146 -24.41 -14.00 14.27
C LEU A 146 -25.52 -14.92 13.77
N GLU A 147 -26.52 -15.26 14.59
CA GLU A 147 -27.68 -16.01 14.14
C GLU A 147 -28.46 -15.24 13.04
N GLN A 148 -28.63 -13.94 13.21
CA GLN A 148 -29.27 -13.08 12.19
C GLN A 148 -28.43 -12.99 10.89
N CYS A 149 -27.10 -13.00 10.98
CA CYS A 149 -26.22 -13.07 9.81
C CYS A 149 -26.50 -14.31 8.95
N LYS A 150 -26.84 -15.46 9.55
CA LYS A 150 -27.14 -16.69 8.79
C LYS A 150 -28.31 -16.49 7.82
N GLN A 151 -29.31 -15.69 8.23
CA GLN A 151 -30.44 -15.35 7.38
C GLN A 151 -30.02 -14.40 6.25
N ILE A 152 -29.22 -13.37 6.55
CA ILE A 152 -28.65 -12.45 5.55
C ILE A 152 -27.87 -13.22 4.49
N ILE A 153 -27.03 -14.17 4.91
CA ILE A 153 -26.18 -14.99 4.02
C ILE A 153 -27.05 -15.81 3.06
N ARG A 154 -28.10 -16.47 3.58
CA ARG A 154 -29.03 -17.27 2.76
C ARG A 154 -29.81 -16.41 1.76
N GLU A 155 -30.26 -15.22 2.16
CA GLU A 155 -30.97 -14.29 1.27
C GLU A 155 -30.12 -13.85 0.09
N MET A 156 -28.80 -13.78 0.27
CA MET A 156 -27.84 -13.44 -0.78
C MET A 156 -27.40 -14.68 -1.58
N ASN A 157 -28.06 -15.84 -1.45
CA ASN A 157 -27.69 -17.09 -2.11
C ASN A 157 -26.23 -17.51 -1.84
N LEU A 158 -25.75 -17.27 -0.63
CA LEU A 158 -24.46 -17.75 -0.14
C LEU A 158 -24.67 -18.80 0.95
N TYR A 159 -23.61 -19.53 1.26
CA TYR A 159 -23.58 -20.60 2.25
C TYR A 159 -22.68 -20.20 3.41
N TYR A 160 -22.85 -20.88 4.55
CA TYR A 160 -22.01 -20.64 5.70
C TYR A 160 -21.62 -21.92 6.45
N GLN A 161 -20.62 -21.80 7.31
CA GLN A 161 -20.23 -22.80 8.29
C GLN A 161 -19.94 -22.11 9.61
N GLU A 162 -20.38 -22.73 10.70
CA GLU A 162 -20.24 -22.21 12.06
C GLU A 162 -18.97 -22.73 12.72
N PHE A 163 -18.33 -21.85 13.47
CA PHE A 163 -17.17 -22.17 14.28
C PHE A 163 -17.38 -21.64 15.69
N LEU A 164 -17.25 -22.51 16.69
CA LEU A 164 -17.23 -22.12 18.11
C LEU A 164 -16.04 -21.19 18.38
N ILE A 165 -14.92 -21.45 17.72
CA ILE A 165 -13.70 -20.65 17.75
C ILE A 165 -13.25 -20.50 16.31
N SER A 166 -13.11 -19.25 15.83
CA SER A 166 -12.60 -18.97 14.49
C SER A 166 -11.30 -19.72 14.21
N PRO A 167 -11.13 -20.35 13.04
CA PRO A 167 -9.85 -20.95 12.65
C PRO A 167 -8.76 -19.88 12.41
N HIS A 168 -9.17 -18.62 12.28
CA HIS A 168 -8.30 -17.47 12.05
C HIS A 168 -8.35 -16.54 13.27
N GLN A 169 -7.90 -17.03 14.42
CA GLN A 169 -7.80 -16.20 15.62
C GLN A 169 -6.70 -15.16 15.43
N MET A 170 -6.97 -13.93 15.84
CA MET A 170 -5.94 -12.91 16.03
C MET A 170 -5.18 -13.25 17.32
N GLU A 171 -3.86 -13.20 17.30
CA GLU A 171 -3.08 -13.32 18.54
C GLU A 171 -3.33 -12.09 19.42
N GLU A 172 -3.06 -12.16 20.74
CA GLU A 172 -3.30 -11.02 21.64
C GLU A 172 -2.59 -9.74 21.19
N GLU A 173 -1.43 -9.89 20.53
CA GLU A 173 -0.65 -8.81 19.93
C GLU A 173 -1.40 -8.14 18.77
N ASP A 174 -2.14 -8.90 17.96
CA ASP A 174 -2.90 -8.39 16.81
C ASP A 174 -4.23 -7.71 17.21
N ILE A 175 -4.74 -7.99 18.41
CA ILE A 175 -5.97 -7.37 18.96
C ILE A 175 -5.68 -5.92 19.37
N THR A 176 -4.47 -5.64 19.83
CA THR A 176 -4.04 -4.27 20.13
C THR A 176 -3.96 -3.43 18.84
N PRO A 177 -4.28 -2.12 18.87
CA PRO A 177 -4.09 -1.25 17.70
C PRO A 177 -2.69 -1.44 17.12
N HIS A 178 -2.54 -1.42 15.80
CA HIS A 178 -1.25 -1.67 15.15
C HIS A 178 -0.16 -0.81 15.80
N THR A 179 0.76 -1.48 16.48
CA THR A 179 1.80 -0.87 17.29
C THR A 179 3.12 -1.22 16.64
N TYR A 180 3.71 -0.26 15.95
CA TYR A 180 5.04 -0.43 15.37
C TYR A 180 6.08 -0.34 16.49
N THR A 181 6.92 -1.36 16.60
CA THR A 181 8.04 -1.39 17.55
C THR A 181 9.32 -1.03 16.82
N TRP A 182 9.96 0.07 17.21
CA TRP A 182 11.19 0.54 16.56
C TRP A 182 12.43 -0.21 17.06
N GLY A 183 13.57 -0.02 16.40
CA GLY A 183 14.85 -0.69 16.73
C GLY A 183 15.41 -0.41 18.13
N ASP A 184 14.90 0.63 18.81
CA ASP A 184 15.21 0.94 20.22
C ASP A 184 14.20 0.33 21.23
N GLY A 185 13.19 -0.39 20.75
CA GLY A 185 12.17 -1.05 21.55
C GLY A 185 11.01 -0.15 21.99
N GLN A 186 10.98 1.13 21.60
CA GLN A 186 9.81 1.98 21.82
C GLN A 186 8.70 1.67 20.82
N THR A 187 7.48 2.14 21.10
CA THR A 187 6.30 1.93 20.27
C THR A 187 5.57 3.23 19.96
N ASN A 188 4.91 3.29 18.80
CA ASN A 188 4.19 4.50 18.39
C ASN A 188 3.04 4.84 19.36
N PRO A 189 2.82 6.14 19.68
CA PRO A 189 1.68 6.55 20.50
C PRO A 189 0.36 6.09 19.88
N PRO A 190 -0.65 5.71 20.70
CA PRO A 190 -1.97 5.37 20.18
C PRO A 190 -2.55 6.50 19.32
N GLY A 191 -2.76 6.25 18.02
CA GLY A 191 -3.24 7.24 17.06
C GLY A 191 -2.18 7.90 16.17
N ASP A 192 -0.89 7.64 16.41
CA ASP A 192 0.24 8.10 15.61
C ASP A 192 0.73 6.96 14.73
N TYR A 193 -0.07 6.61 13.71
CA TYR A 193 0.18 5.46 12.83
C TYR A 193 1.07 5.87 11.66
N HIS A 194 0.59 5.77 10.43
CA HIS A 194 1.35 6.12 9.24
C HIS A 194 1.22 7.60 8.87
N HIS A 195 2.28 8.19 8.34
CA HIS A 195 2.34 9.57 7.87
C HIS A 195 2.96 9.60 6.49
N ASP A 196 2.30 10.33 5.58
CA ASP A 196 2.84 10.65 4.26
C ASP A 196 3.15 12.14 4.17
N LEU A 197 4.43 12.48 4.24
CA LEU A 197 4.91 13.84 4.03
C LEU A 197 5.37 14.00 2.58
N ARG A 198 4.79 14.98 1.89
CA ARG A 198 5.39 15.56 0.69
C ARG A 198 6.29 16.71 1.10
N ILE A 199 7.57 16.59 0.79
CA ILE A 199 8.60 17.57 1.08
C ILE A 199 8.99 18.31 -0.19
N SER A 200 9.15 19.62 -0.09
CA SER A 200 9.58 20.50 -1.17
C SER A 200 10.54 21.58 -0.69
N LYS A 201 11.38 22.07 -1.59
CA LYS A 201 12.23 23.25 -1.36
C LYS A 201 11.43 24.55 -1.25
N ASP A 202 10.23 24.57 -1.81
CA ASP A 202 9.35 25.74 -1.83
C ASP A 202 8.25 25.66 -0.79
N ASN A 203 7.84 26.82 -0.29
CA ASN A 203 6.62 26.95 0.49
C ASN A 203 5.41 26.66 -0.42
N PRO A 204 4.69 25.56 -0.18
CA PRO A 204 3.63 25.14 -1.07
C PRO A 204 2.35 26.00 -0.96
N GLN A 205 2.22 26.82 0.09
CA GLN A 205 1.16 27.82 0.23
C GLN A 205 1.50 29.15 -0.46
N ASN A 206 2.75 29.37 -0.89
CA ASN A 206 3.19 30.60 -1.54
C ASN A 206 4.16 30.30 -2.70
N ARG A 207 3.71 29.48 -3.65
CA ARG A 207 4.53 29.06 -4.80
C ARG A 207 4.71 30.19 -5.81
N THR A 208 5.96 30.48 -6.15
CA THR A 208 6.32 31.23 -7.36
C THR A 208 6.74 30.26 -8.46
N TYR A 209 6.10 30.33 -9.64
CA TYR A 209 6.33 29.43 -10.79
C TYR A 209 7.67 29.67 -11.52
N THR A 210 8.68 30.21 -10.84
CA THR A 210 9.97 30.61 -11.43
C THR A 210 11.13 29.75 -10.95
N GLU A 211 10.86 28.74 -10.10
CA GLU A 211 11.89 27.85 -9.58
C GLU A 211 12.05 26.60 -10.44
N TRP A 212 13.30 26.16 -10.59
CA TRP A 212 13.65 24.95 -11.31
C TRP A 212 13.06 23.71 -10.64
N SER A 213 12.75 22.70 -11.43
CA SER A 213 12.02 21.49 -10.99
C SER A 213 12.64 20.19 -11.47
N ASN A 214 13.74 20.26 -12.23
CA ASN A 214 14.45 19.12 -12.78
C ASN A 214 15.96 19.35 -12.76
N PHE A 215 16.71 18.24 -12.79
CA PHE A 215 18.17 18.23 -12.84
C PHE A 215 18.71 18.79 -14.16
N ASP A 216 18.03 18.52 -15.26
CA ASP A 216 18.42 18.92 -16.62
C ASP A 216 18.33 20.43 -16.87
N GLU A 217 17.72 21.17 -15.96
CA GLU A 217 17.70 22.63 -16.00
C GLU A 217 19.08 23.25 -15.78
N ILE A 218 20.10 22.50 -15.31
CA ILE A 218 21.51 22.93 -15.29
C ILE A 218 21.97 23.34 -16.69
N GLU A 219 21.55 22.61 -17.72
CA GLU A 219 21.87 22.93 -19.12
C GLU A 219 21.06 24.13 -19.64
N ASN A 220 20.07 24.60 -18.89
CA ASN A 220 19.16 25.69 -19.23
C ASN A 220 19.29 26.90 -18.29
N GLY A 221 20.40 27.02 -17.56
CA GLY A 221 20.76 28.20 -16.78
C GLY A 221 20.58 28.09 -15.27
N LEU A 222 20.23 26.92 -14.74
CA LEU A 222 20.37 26.63 -13.31
C LEU A 222 21.85 26.55 -12.95
N ASP A 223 22.26 27.29 -11.92
CA ASP A 223 23.62 27.25 -11.40
C ASP A 223 23.94 25.90 -10.73
N TRP A 224 25.14 25.38 -11.01
CA TRP A 224 25.57 24.08 -10.49
C TRP A 224 25.77 24.08 -8.97
N GLU A 225 26.31 25.16 -8.41
CA GLU A 225 26.50 25.26 -6.95
C GLU A 225 25.14 25.38 -6.24
N GLU A 226 24.19 26.10 -6.85
CA GLU A 226 22.80 26.16 -6.38
C GLU A 226 22.16 24.76 -6.36
N TYR A 227 22.30 24.00 -7.46
CA TYR A 227 21.83 22.62 -7.54
C TYR A 227 22.42 21.75 -6.43
N GLN A 228 23.75 21.76 -6.28
CA GLN A 228 24.46 20.96 -5.29
C GLN A 228 24.05 21.31 -3.85
N ALA A 229 23.87 22.60 -3.57
CA ALA A 229 23.41 23.05 -2.25
C ALA A 229 22.01 22.50 -1.93
N MET A 230 21.10 22.46 -2.91
CA MET A 230 19.76 21.91 -2.73
C MET A 230 19.76 20.38 -2.62
N GLU A 231 20.49 19.69 -3.51
CA GLU A 231 20.69 18.24 -3.45
C GLU A 231 21.21 17.82 -2.07
N GLN A 232 22.18 18.56 -1.53
CA GLN A 232 22.76 18.26 -0.23
C GLN A 232 21.75 18.38 0.93
N LYS A 233 20.78 19.30 0.85
CA LYS A 233 19.71 19.41 1.86
C LYS A 233 18.79 18.18 1.84
N TYR A 234 18.30 17.80 0.66
CA TYR A 234 17.47 16.59 0.52
C TYR A 234 18.23 15.34 0.91
N LEU A 235 19.51 15.24 0.52
CA LEU A 235 20.36 14.12 0.88
C LEU A 235 20.53 14.00 2.39
N GLN A 236 20.86 15.11 3.07
CA GLN A 236 21.06 15.07 4.52
C GLN A 236 19.75 14.78 5.25
N LEU A 237 18.62 15.31 4.80
CA LEU A 237 17.30 14.96 5.34
C LEU A 237 17.04 13.45 5.24
N VAL A 238 17.24 12.85 4.06
CA VAL A 238 17.00 11.41 3.86
C VAL A 238 17.96 10.57 4.72
N LEU A 239 19.23 10.95 4.81
CA LEU A 239 20.20 10.23 5.65
C LEU A 239 19.86 10.34 7.14
N ASP A 240 19.50 11.53 7.64
CA ASP A 240 19.08 11.73 9.02
C ASP A 240 17.77 10.96 9.31
N PHE A 241 16.82 10.93 8.36
CA PHE A 241 15.58 10.16 8.47
C PHE A 241 15.85 8.66 8.57
N LEU A 242 16.71 8.12 7.70
CA LEU A 242 17.09 6.70 7.73
C LEU A 242 17.88 6.37 9.01
N GLU A 243 18.73 7.28 9.48
CA GLU A 243 19.42 7.13 10.76
C GLU A 243 18.45 7.14 11.95
N PHE A 244 17.47 8.05 11.94
CA PHE A 244 16.43 8.14 12.97
C PHE A 244 15.63 6.84 13.10
N PHE A 245 15.24 6.24 11.97
CA PHE A 245 14.57 4.93 11.95
C PHE A 245 15.52 3.72 12.01
N GLN A 246 16.83 3.96 12.21
CA GLN A 246 17.86 2.92 12.33
C GLN A 246 17.94 1.97 11.12
N VAL A 247 17.64 2.48 9.93
CA VAL A 247 17.68 1.74 8.67
C VAL A 247 19.14 1.52 8.25
N ASN A 248 19.53 0.26 8.10
CA ASN A 248 20.90 -0.13 7.72
C ASN A 248 20.99 -0.76 6.33
N GLU A 249 19.87 -1.19 5.78
CA GLU A 249 19.75 -1.74 4.43
C GLU A 249 18.47 -1.23 3.77
N LEU A 250 18.51 -1.09 2.46
CA LEU A 250 17.35 -0.74 1.63
C LEU A 250 17.18 -1.81 0.57
N VAL A 251 15.95 -2.22 0.34
CA VAL A 251 15.62 -3.18 -0.71
C VAL A 251 14.98 -2.45 -1.87
N ILE A 252 15.56 -2.58 -3.05
CA ILE A 252 15.03 -2.02 -4.30
C ILE A 252 14.39 -3.16 -5.08
N ASN A 253 13.08 -3.05 -5.31
CA ASN A 253 12.30 -4.01 -6.08
C ASN A 253 11.91 -3.40 -7.42
N GLY A 254 12.18 -4.10 -8.53
CA GLY A 254 11.76 -3.75 -9.88
C GLY A 254 12.04 -2.30 -10.25
N ILE A 255 13.24 -2.00 -10.76
CA ILE A 255 13.66 -0.64 -11.08
C ILE A 255 13.31 -0.27 -12.52
N SER A 256 13.04 1.00 -12.83
CA SER A 256 12.97 1.49 -14.21
C SER A 256 14.02 2.57 -14.37
N LEU A 257 15.15 2.22 -14.97
CA LEU A 257 16.29 3.12 -15.10
C LEU A 257 16.22 3.97 -16.36
N HIS A 258 16.39 5.28 -16.20
CA HIS A 258 16.74 6.17 -17.29
C HIS A 258 18.24 6.06 -17.57
N LYS A 259 18.62 5.99 -18.85
CA LYS A 259 20.05 6.03 -19.18
C LYS A 259 20.60 7.42 -18.84
N ILE A 260 21.83 7.50 -18.37
CA ILE A 260 22.50 8.78 -18.09
C ILE A 260 22.43 9.71 -19.31
N GLN A 261 22.58 9.17 -20.52
CA GLN A 261 22.50 9.95 -21.76
C GLN A 261 21.09 10.46 -22.08
N GLU A 262 20.05 9.86 -21.50
CA GLU A 262 18.64 10.26 -21.67
C GLU A 262 18.20 11.34 -20.68
N ILE A 263 18.97 11.56 -19.60
CA ILE A 263 18.69 12.61 -18.60
C ILE A 263 18.87 14.02 -19.18
N GLY A 264 19.59 14.17 -20.29
CA GLY A 264 19.83 15.48 -20.91
C GLY A 264 20.94 16.29 -20.25
N VAL A 265 21.71 15.69 -19.32
CA VAL A 265 22.86 16.30 -18.64
C VAL A 265 24.14 15.51 -18.93
N PRO A 266 25.29 16.17 -19.18
CA PRO A 266 26.57 15.50 -19.40
C PRO A 266 27.02 14.59 -18.24
N GLU A 267 27.71 13.50 -18.57
CA GLU A 267 28.17 12.49 -17.60
C GLU A 267 29.14 13.04 -16.54
N HIS A 268 29.83 14.15 -16.80
CA HIS A 268 30.79 14.74 -15.84
C HIS A 268 30.13 15.28 -14.56
N TYR A 269 28.81 15.43 -14.53
CA TYR A 269 28.03 15.75 -13.33
C TYR A 269 27.75 14.52 -12.43
N PHE A 270 28.16 13.32 -12.86
CA PHE A 270 28.12 12.09 -12.10
C PHE A 270 29.53 11.73 -11.61
N SER A 271 29.64 11.41 -10.32
CA SER A 271 30.85 10.93 -9.70
C SER A 271 31.16 9.48 -10.11
N PRO A 272 32.42 9.03 -10.03
CA PRO A 272 32.78 7.65 -10.34
C PRO A 272 32.00 6.61 -9.53
N LYS A 273 31.61 6.93 -8.28
CA LYS A 273 30.80 6.03 -7.45
C LYS A 273 29.36 5.92 -7.94
N GLU A 274 28.77 7.02 -8.40
CA GLU A 274 27.43 7.03 -8.99
C GLU A 274 27.40 6.21 -10.28
N ILE A 275 28.43 6.33 -11.13
CA ILE A 275 28.56 5.51 -12.34
C ILE A 275 28.64 4.02 -12.01
N VAL A 276 29.46 3.64 -11.03
CA VAL A 276 29.59 2.23 -10.62
C VAL A 276 28.28 1.68 -10.07
N LEU A 277 27.58 2.42 -9.20
CA LEU A 277 26.29 1.98 -8.66
C LEU A 277 25.21 1.93 -9.75
N PHE A 278 25.20 2.89 -10.68
CA PHE A 278 24.29 2.86 -11.82
C PHE A 278 24.48 1.59 -12.67
N GLN A 279 25.72 1.20 -12.97
CA GLN A 279 26.01 -0.04 -13.70
C GLN A 279 25.51 -1.29 -12.96
N GLN A 280 25.65 -1.33 -11.63
CA GLN A 280 25.11 -2.43 -10.81
C GLN A 280 23.58 -2.49 -10.87
N LEU A 281 22.92 -1.33 -10.84
CA LEU A 281 21.46 -1.24 -10.96
C LEU A 281 21.00 -1.70 -12.36
N GLN A 282 21.73 -1.36 -13.42
CA GLN A 282 21.43 -1.81 -14.78
C GLN A 282 21.60 -3.32 -14.93
N GLU A 283 22.67 -3.89 -14.39
CA GLU A 283 22.88 -5.35 -14.39
C GLU A 283 21.77 -6.07 -13.61
N TYR A 284 21.29 -5.50 -12.52
CA TYR A 284 20.12 -6.01 -11.80
C TYR A 284 18.85 -5.95 -12.68
N ASP A 285 18.54 -4.79 -13.24
CA ASP A 285 17.34 -4.58 -14.09
C ASP A 285 17.28 -5.54 -15.30
N GLU A 286 18.43 -5.80 -15.94
CA GLU A 286 18.51 -6.69 -17.10
C GLU A 286 18.33 -8.18 -16.77
N ASN A 287 18.63 -8.60 -15.54
CA ASN A 287 18.72 -10.01 -15.14
C ASN A 287 17.61 -10.49 -14.19
N VAL A 288 16.82 -9.57 -13.65
CA VAL A 288 15.70 -9.89 -12.74
C VAL A 288 14.52 -10.40 -13.55
N GLU A 289 14.16 -11.67 -13.38
CA GLU A 289 12.93 -12.20 -13.97
C GLU A 289 11.70 -11.61 -13.23
N ASP A 290 10.63 -11.27 -13.96
CA ASP A 290 9.41 -10.60 -13.45
C ASP A 290 8.76 -11.25 -12.20
N TRP A 291 9.08 -12.52 -11.92
CA TRP A 291 8.55 -13.30 -10.79
C TRP A 291 9.54 -13.47 -9.63
N THR A 292 10.77 -12.95 -9.74
CA THR A 292 11.75 -13.04 -8.66
C THR A 292 11.42 -12.09 -7.52
N VAL A 293 11.42 -12.63 -6.29
CA VAL A 293 11.09 -11.91 -5.03
C VAL A 293 12.35 -11.25 -4.42
N GLU A 294 13.53 -11.46 -5.01
CA GLU A 294 14.80 -10.98 -4.48
C GLU A 294 15.11 -9.57 -4.97
N GLY A 295 14.80 -8.57 -4.14
CA GLY A 295 15.18 -7.19 -4.34
C GLY A 295 16.69 -6.96 -4.25
N LEU A 296 17.20 -5.92 -4.91
CA LEU A 296 18.60 -5.51 -4.76
C LEU A 296 18.80 -4.87 -3.38
N ILE A 297 19.68 -5.47 -2.57
CA ILE A 297 20.03 -4.95 -1.25
C ILE A 297 21.11 -3.88 -1.38
N VAL A 298 20.79 -2.65 -1.01
CA VAL A 298 21.74 -1.54 -0.89
C VAL A 298 22.13 -1.36 0.57
N GLN A 299 23.44 -1.37 0.83
CA GLN A 299 23.99 -1.24 2.17
C GLN A 299 24.13 0.24 2.58
N LYS A 300 24.06 0.55 3.88
CA LYS A 300 24.18 1.91 4.42
C LYS A 300 25.32 2.76 3.85
N LYS A 301 26.47 2.14 3.56
CA LYS A 301 27.64 2.81 2.96
C LYS A 301 27.37 3.41 1.58
N ASP A 302 26.36 2.92 0.86
CA ASP A 302 26.02 3.27 -0.51
C ASP A 302 24.75 4.15 -0.60
N PHE A 303 24.06 4.41 0.52
CA PHE A 303 22.83 5.25 0.55
C PHE A 303 23.05 6.61 -0.08
N SER A 304 24.16 7.27 0.26
CA SER A 304 24.46 8.60 -0.27
C SER A 304 24.54 8.61 -1.80
N THR A 305 25.18 7.58 -2.38
CA THR A 305 25.30 7.41 -3.83
C THR A 305 23.93 7.12 -4.45
N LEU A 306 23.13 6.25 -3.81
CA LEU A 306 21.81 5.85 -4.28
C LEU A 306 20.85 7.05 -4.40
N PHE A 307 20.72 7.85 -3.33
CA PHE A 307 19.80 8.97 -3.31
C PHE A 307 20.22 10.10 -4.26
N ARG A 308 21.52 10.30 -4.49
CA ARG A 308 21.98 11.23 -5.53
C ARG A 308 21.56 10.78 -6.94
N LEU A 309 21.63 9.48 -7.25
CA LEU A 309 21.11 8.96 -8.52
C LEU A 309 19.60 9.22 -8.64
N MET A 310 18.82 9.04 -7.56
CA MET A 310 17.39 9.37 -7.55
C MET A 310 17.14 10.87 -7.78
N PHE A 311 17.86 11.75 -7.08
CA PHE A 311 17.70 13.19 -7.22
C PHE A 311 18.03 13.66 -8.64
N LYS A 312 19.00 13.02 -9.29
CA LYS A 312 19.36 13.26 -10.70
C LYS A 312 18.40 12.60 -11.72
N GLY A 313 17.30 12.01 -11.25
CA GLY A 313 16.24 11.47 -12.11
C GLY A 313 16.57 10.14 -12.78
N ILE A 314 17.59 9.41 -12.31
CA ILE A 314 17.96 8.10 -12.90
C ILE A 314 16.83 7.08 -12.69
N PHE A 315 16.13 7.15 -11.57
CA PHE A 315 14.93 6.37 -11.30
C PHE A 315 14.07 7.06 -10.24
N THR A 316 12.78 6.74 -10.20
CA THR A 316 11.78 7.34 -9.30
C THR A 316 10.99 6.30 -8.50
N ASN A 317 11.52 5.07 -8.44
CA ASN A 317 10.92 3.97 -7.71
C ASN A 317 10.77 4.30 -6.22
N TRP A 318 9.72 3.74 -5.62
CA TRP A 318 9.57 3.74 -4.18
C TRP A 318 10.60 2.78 -3.58
N ILE A 319 11.38 3.26 -2.63
CA ILE A 319 12.27 2.43 -1.82
C ILE A 319 11.55 2.15 -0.51
N THR A 320 11.33 0.87 -0.19
CA THR A 320 10.67 0.44 1.04
C THR A 320 11.64 -0.35 1.91
N ASN A 321 11.50 -0.17 3.22
CA ASN A 321 12.14 -1.02 4.24
C ASN A 321 11.11 -1.51 5.27
N GLY A 322 9.90 -1.84 4.80
CA GLY A 322 8.78 -2.31 5.62
C GLY A 322 8.08 -1.17 6.39
N SER A 323 8.81 -0.42 7.21
CA SER A 323 8.26 0.63 8.08
C SER A 323 8.36 2.05 7.55
N THR A 324 9.18 2.23 6.53
CA THR A 324 9.38 3.51 5.87
C THR A 324 9.40 3.30 4.36
N THR A 325 8.87 4.28 3.65
CA THR A 325 8.95 4.34 2.19
C THR A 325 9.43 5.71 1.76
N ILE A 326 10.36 5.73 0.81
CA ILE A 326 10.99 6.94 0.29
C ILE A 326 10.80 6.97 -1.22
N GLN A 327 10.35 8.11 -1.75
CA GLN A 327 10.29 8.35 -3.19
C GLN A 327 10.74 9.77 -3.52
N PHE A 328 11.42 9.96 -4.64
CA PHE A 328 11.66 11.27 -5.23
C PHE A 328 11.02 11.33 -6.61
N ASP A 329 10.20 12.36 -6.88
CA ASP A 329 9.54 12.52 -8.19
C ASP A 329 10.30 13.47 -9.13
N SER A 330 9.85 13.50 -10.39
CA SER A 330 10.36 14.37 -11.45
C SER A 330 10.00 15.86 -11.28
N SER A 331 9.48 16.28 -10.14
CA SER A 331 9.25 17.70 -9.83
C SER A 331 10.05 18.16 -8.61
N TYR A 332 11.14 17.44 -8.29
CA TYR A 332 11.99 17.68 -7.12
C TYR A 332 11.22 17.63 -5.79
N ARG A 333 10.26 16.70 -5.68
CA ARG A 333 9.52 16.45 -4.45
C ARG A 333 9.96 15.13 -3.85
N LEU A 334 10.33 15.19 -2.59
CA LEU A 334 10.60 14.02 -1.76
C LEU A 334 9.32 13.60 -1.06
N TYR A 335 9.05 12.31 -1.04
CA TYR A 335 7.95 11.71 -0.31
C TYR A 335 8.54 10.80 0.75
N LEU A 336 8.16 11.04 2.00
CA LEU A 336 8.49 10.18 3.14
C LEU A 336 7.18 9.63 3.71
N SER A 337 7.08 8.31 3.67
CA SER A 337 6.03 7.49 4.26
C SER A 337 6.64 6.77 5.47
N PHE A 338 6.03 6.88 6.65
CA PHE A 338 6.61 6.30 7.88
C PHE A 338 5.58 6.14 8.99
N TYR A 339 5.88 5.25 9.95
CA TYR A 339 5.03 5.01 11.12
C TYR A 339 5.54 5.75 12.38
N GLY A 340 4.66 6.55 13.00
CA GLY A 340 4.91 7.33 14.22
C GLY A 340 5.82 8.55 14.01
N HIS A 341 6.18 9.23 15.09
CA HIS A 341 7.20 10.30 15.11
C HIS A 341 6.93 11.46 14.15
N LYS A 342 5.66 11.71 13.85
CA LYS A 342 5.24 12.77 12.92
C LYS A 342 5.93 14.09 13.20
N LYS A 343 5.90 14.51 14.47
CA LYS A 343 6.41 15.82 14.87
C LYS A 343 7.93 15.88 14.75
N GLU A 344 8.63 14.83 15.16
CA GLU A 344 10.08 14.72 15.06
C GLU A 344 10.54 14.75 13.61
N ILE A 345 9.82 14.09 12.69
CA ILE A 345 10.14 14.13 11.27
C ILE A 345 9.78 15.50 10.66
N GLN A 346 8.68 16.13 11.07
CA GLN A 346 8.37 17.51 10.67
C GLN A 346 9.47 18.50 11.11
N ASP A 347 9.89 18.41 12.37
CA ASP A 347 10.98 19.21 12.93
C ASP A 347 12.30 18.92 12.20
N LEU A 348 12.54 17.66 11.80
CA LEU A 348 13.70 17.26 11.01
C LEU A 348 13.69 17.87 9.60
N VAL A 349 12.54 17.89 8.92
CA VAL A 349 12.37 18.55 7.62
C VAL A 349 12.66 20.05 7.74
N GLU A 350 12.09 20.70 8.75
CA GLU A 350 12.25 22.14 8.99
C GLU A 350 13.70 22.50 9.36
N LYS A 351 14.40 21.64 10.12
CA LYS A 351 15.83 21.78 10.44
C LYS A 351 16.71 21.87 9.19
N HIS A 352 16.35 21.15 8.13
CA HIS A 352 17.06 21.18 6.83
C HIS A 352 16.61 22.32 5.91
N GLY A 353 15.71 23.19 6.39
CA GLY A 353 15.22 24.35 5.63
C GLY A 353 14.35 23.96 4.44
N LEU A 354 13.61 22.85 4.56
CA LEU A 354 12.64 22.36 3.58
C LEU A 354 11.22 22.50 4.14
N TYR A 355 10.22 22.41 3.26
CA TYR A 355 8.80 22.50 3.61
C TYR A 355 8.14 21.14 3.48
N TRP A 356 7.12 20.87 4.29
CA TRP A 356 6.33 19.64 4.23
C TRP A 356 4.83 19.93 4.07
N GLN A 357 4.12 18.96 3.49
CA GLN A 357 2.65 18.88 3.49
C GLN A 357 2.24 17.43 3.73
N GLU A 358 1.19 17.22 4.52
CA GLU A 358 0.56 15.92 4.61
C GLU A 358 -0.18 15.60 3.32
N ARG A 359 0.03 14.39 2.78
CA ARG A 359 -0.72 13.88 1.62
C ARG A 359 -1.98 13.13 2.00
N GLN A 360 -1.97 12.46 3.16
CA GLN A 360 -3.15 11.81 3.70
C GLN A 360 -3.92 12.79 4.58
N PRO A 361 -5.26 12.74 4.62
CA PRO A 361 -6.00 13.41 5.67
C PRO A 361 -5.53 12.88 7.03
N PRO A 362 -5.52 13.71 8.09
CA PRO A 362 -5.09 13.28 9.41
C PRO A 362 -5.87 12.04 9.84
N TYR A 363 -5.16 10.99 10.28
CA TYR A 363 -5.77 9.78 10.82
C TYR A 363 -6.85 10.16 11.84
N LYS A 364 -8.08 9.64 11.60
CA LYS A 364 -9.41 9.95 12.20
C LYS A 364 -10.39 10.70 11.30
N GLU A 365 -10.00 11.18 10.11
CA GLU A 365 -11.03 11.48 9.10
C GLU A 365 -11.52 10.19 8.43
N VAL A 366 -12.83 10.01 8.47
CA VAL A 366 -13.54 8.91 7.81
C VAL A 366 -13.28 9.03 6.30
N VAL A 367 -12.50 8.11 5.74
CA VAL A 367 -12.25 8.10 4.29
C VAL A 367 -13.50 7.55 3.59
N GLY A 368 -14.28 8.47 3.04
CA GLY A 368 -15.41 8.17 2.17
C GLY A 368 -14.95 7.93 0.72
N PHE A 369 -15.72 7.14 -0.01
CA PHE A 369 -15.59 7.01 -1.46
C PHE A 369 -16.06 8.32 -2.12
N ARG A 370 -15.15 9.16 -2.63
CA ARG A 370 -15.51 10.37 -3.40
C ARG A 370 -15.42 10.11 -4.90
#